data_AF-A0A7X3XIJ1-F1
#
_entry.id   AF-A0A7X3XIJ1-F1
#
_cell.length_a   1.000
_cell.length_b   1.000
_cell.length_c   1.000
_cell.angle_alpha   90.00
_cell.angle_beta   90.00
_cell.angle_gamma   90.00
#
_symmetry.space_group_name_H-M   'P 1'
#
loop_
_entity.id
_entity.type
_entity.pdbx_description
1 polymer ?
#
loop_
_entity_poly.entity_id
_entity_poly.type
_entity_poly.pdbx_seq_one_letter_code
_entity_poly.pdbx_strand_id
1 'polypeptide(L)'
;MAALAAGPGLWRPTQASPSGLLNAVKGNPGMAEALCQQLNTINAGGHSAYSSTSLGQVAASQGITTSDAEILVTYVVGLYCPGVT
;
A
#
# COMPACT_ATOMS: atom_id res chain seq x y z
N MET A 1 17.08 -33.61 -37.41
CA MET A 1 15.77 -33.15 -36.90
C MET A 1 15.97 -32.66 -35.49
N ALA A 2 16.07 -31.33 -35.30
CA ALA A 2 16.28 -30.72 -33.99
C ALA A 2 14.92 -30.26 -33.44
N ALA A 3 14.50 -30.81 -32.31
CA ALA A 3 13.30 -30.39 -31.61
C ALA A 3 13.64 -29.21 -30.69
N LEU A 4 12.99 -28.07 -30.90
CA LEU A 4 13.04 -26.90 -30.04
C LEU A 4 12.05 -27.12 -28.88
N ALA A 5 12.56 -27.26 -27.66
CA ALA A 5 11.75 -27.29 -26.46
C ALA A 5 11.36 -25.86 -26.06
N ALA A 6 10.07 -25.55 -26.10
CA ALA A 6 9.50 -24.33 -25.55
C ALA A 6 9.48 -24.44 -24.02
N GLY A 7 10.35 -23.68 -23.35
CA GLY A 7 10.33 -23.56 -21.89
C GLY A 7 9.19 -22.66 -21.42
N PRO A 8 8.51 -22.97 -20.31
CA PRO A 8 7.45 -22.13 -19.77
C PRO A 8 8.06 -20.84 -19.20
N GLY A 9 7.78 -19.71 -19.82
CA GLY A 9 8.10 -18.40 -19.29
C GLY A 9 7.33 -18.17 -17.99
N LEU A 10 8.05 -18.17 -16.87
CA LEU A 10 7.55 -17.72 -15.58
C LEU A 10 7.27 -16.21 -15.65
N TRP A 11 6.09 -15.82 -16.12
CA TRP A 11 5.55 -14.49 -15.87
C TRP A 11 5.17 -14.40 -14.40
N ARG A 12 6.14 -14.04 -13.56
CA ARG A 12 5.85 -13.52 -12.23
C ARG A 12 5.26 -12.12 -12.42
N PRO A 13 4.03 -11.85 -11.94
CA PRO A 13 3.57 -10.47 -11.86
C PRO A 13 4.59 -9.72 -11.02
N THR A 14 5.09 -8.59 -11.52
CA THR A 14 5.94 -7.68 -10.75
C THR A 14 5.12 -7.21 -9.56
N GLN A 15 5.29 -7.88 -8.42
CA GLN A 15 4.81 -7.38 -7.15
C GLN A 15 5.47 -6.01 -6.98
N ALA A 16 4.65 -4.95 -6.96
CA ALA A 16 5.14 -3.61 -6.73
C ALA A 16 5.92 -3.64 -5.41
N SER A 17 7.22 -3.39 -5.47
CA SER A 17 8.03 -3.40 -4.26
C SER A 17 7.50 -2.32 -3.30
N PRO A 18 7.44 -2.57 -1.98
CA PRO A 18 7.04 -1.57 -0.98
C PRO A 18 7.67 -0.19 -1.22
N SER A 19 8.94 -0.19 -1.60
CA SER A 19 9.75 1.00 -1.90
C SER A 19 9.21 1.83 -3.06
N GLY A 20 8.53 1.22 -4.04
CA GLY A 20 7.98 1.90 -5.21
C GLY A 20 6.79 2.78 -4.85
N LEU A 21 5.80 2.20 -4.17
CA LEU A 21 4.62 2.94 -3.73
C LEU A 21 4.98 3.99 -2.69
N LEU A 22 5.81 3.63 -1.69
CA LEU A 22 6.24 4.60 -0.68
C LEU A 22 7.00 5.78 -1.31
N ASN A 23 7.86 5.53 -2.30
CA ASN A 23 8.54 6.61 -3.03
C ASN A 23 7.57 7.45 -3.86
N ALA A 24 6.55 6.86 -4.46
CA ALA A 24 5.52 7.60 -5.19
C ALA A 24 4.75 8.54 -4.26
N VAL A 25 4.34 8.05 -3.08
CA VAL A 25 3.65 8.86 -2.07
C VAL A 25 4.55 9.96 -1.50
N LYS A 26 5.81 9.67 -1.20
CA LYS A 26 6.81 10.69 -0.80
C LYS A 26 6.95 11.82 -1.82
N GLY A 27 6.88 11.49 -3.11
CA GLY A 27 7.03 12.46 -4.20
C GLY A 27 5.72 13.13 -4.62
N ASN A 28 4.58 12.75 -4.02
CA ASN A 28 3.26 13.21 -4.44
C ASN A 28 2.36 13.48 -3.23
N PRO A 29 2.26 14.74 -2.76
CA PRO A 29 1.43 15.09 -1.60
C PRO A 29 -0.04 14.75 -1.83
N GLY A 30 -0.55 14.85 -3.07
CA GLY A 30 -1.94 14.48 -3.38
C GLY A 30 -2.24 13.00 -3.15
N MET A 31 -1.26 12.10 -3.38
CA MET A 31 -1.42 10.69 -3.01
C MET A 31 -1.43 10.49 -1.49
N ALA A 32 -0.58 11.23 -0.77
CA ALA A 32 -0.56 11.17 0.68
C ALA A 32 -1.87 11.71 1.30
N GLU A 33 -2.40 12.80 0.76
CA GLU A 33 -3.69 13.38 1.14
C GLU A 33 -4.86 12.43 0.85
N ALA A 34 -4.86 11.76 -0.31
CA ALA A 34 -5.87 10.76 -0.65
C ALA A 34 -5.85 9.57 0.32
N LEU A 35 -4.66 9.05 0.64
CA LEU A 35 -4.50 8.03 1.69
C LEU A 35 -4.97 8.56 3.05
N CYS A 36 -4.69 9.83 3.36
CA CYS A 36 -5.13 10.43 4.60
C CYS A 36 -6.66 10.48 4.72
N GLN A 37 -7.36 10.81 3.64
CA GLN A 37 -8.83 10.79 3.60
C GLN A 37 -9.39 9.37 3.79
N GLN A 38 -8.75 8.36 3.19
CA GLN A 38 -9.11 6.96 3.41
C GLN A 38 -8.97 6.59 4.89
N LEU A 39 -7.84 6.93 5.51
CA LEU A 39 -7.58 6.65 6.92
C LEU A 39 -8.54 7.38 7.86
N ASN A 40 -8.87 8.66 7.58
CA ASN A 40 -9.88 9.39 8.33
C ASN A 40 -11.25 8.71 8.28
N THR A 41 -11.64 8.17 7.13
CA THR A 41 -12.91 7.43 6.98
C THR A 41 -12.93 6.18 7.85
N ILE A 42 -11.82 5.44 7.87
CA ILE A 42 -11.65 4.26 8.73
C ILE A 42 -11.70 4.65 10.21
N ASN A 43 -11.02 5.73 10.59
CA ASN A 43 -10.97 6.23 11.96
C ASN A 43 -12.33 6.73 12.46
N ALA A 44 -13.08 7.43 11.60
CA ALA A 44 -14.44 7.85 11.89
C ALA A 44 -15.40 6.67 12.10
N GLY A 45 -15.09 5.50 11.53
CA GLY A 45 -15.79 4.23 11.80
C GLY A 45 -15.42 3.57 13.14
N GLY A 46 -14.53 4.16 13.94
CA GLY A 46 -14.08 3.63 15.23
C GLY A 46 -12.90 2.66 15.17
N HIS A 47 -12.24 2.53 14.02
CA HIS A 47 -11.10 1.65 13.84
C HIS A 47 -9.80 2.45 13.82
N SER A 48 -8.81 2.05 14.64
CA SER A 48 -7.45 2.61 14.52
C SER A 48 -6.89 2.34 13.12
N ALA A 49 -6.17 3.30 12.56
CA ALA A 49 -5.43 3.18 11.30
C ALA A 49 -4.43 2.01 11.30
N TYR A 50 -3.95 1.61 12.49
CA TYR A 50 -3.00 0.53 12.67
C TYR A 50 -3.64 -0.82 13.04
N SER A 51 -4.98 -0.89 13.06
CA SER A 51 -5.66 -2.17 13.27
C SER A 51 -5.40 -3.12 12.10
N SER A 52 -5.41 -4.44 12.35
CA SER A 52 -5.25 -5.45 11.31
C SER A 52 -6.30 -5.31 10.19
N THR A 53 -7.50 -4.86 10.53
CA THR A 53 -8.58 -4.60 9.56
C THR A 53 -8.22 -3.41 8.66
N SER A 54 -7.78 -2.31 9.24
CA SER A 54 -7.39 -1.08 8.53
C SER A 54 -6.19 -1.31 7.62
N LEU A 55 -5.15 -1.96 8.14
CA LEU A 55 -3.96 -2.31 7.36
C LEU A 55 -4.30 -3.27 6.21
N GLY A 56 -5.22 -4.22 6.43
CA GLY A 56 -5.74 -5.09 5.37
C GLY A 56 -6.49 -4.32 4.28
N GLN A 57 -7.31 -3.34 4.65
CA GLN A 57 -8.03 -2.49 3.69
C GLN A 57 -7.08 -1.63 2.85
N VAL A 58 -6.10 -0.98 3.51
CA VAL A 58 -5.07 -0.20 2.80
C VAL A 58 -4.27 -1.11 1.89
N ALA A 59 -3.78 -2.25 2.38
CA ALA A 59 -3.03 -3.24 1.61
C ALA A 59 -3.79 -3.68 0.36
N ALA A 60 -5.06 -4.04 0.50
CA ALA A 60 -5.92 -4.43 -0.62
C ALA A 60 -6.12 -3.29 -1.62
N SER A 61 -6.35 -2.07 -1.15
CA SER A 61 -6.58 -0.90 -2.01
C SER A 61 -5.33 -0.49 -2.81
N GLN A 62 -4.15 -0.74 -2.26
CA GLN A 62 -2.87 -0.34 -2.86
C GLN A 62 -2.17 -1.51 -3.58
N GLY A 63 -2.68 -2.74 -3.46
CA GLY A 63 -2.04 -3.93 -4.02
C GLY A 63 -0.71 -4.29 -3.37
N ILE A 64 -0.57 -4.05 -2.07
CA ILE A 64 0.66 -4.29 -1.27
C ILE A 64 0.39 -5.27 -0.13
N THR A 65 1.44 -5.66 0.60
CA THR A 65 1.27 -6.50 1.80
C THR A 65 0.79 -5.69 3.00
N THR A 66 0.25 -6.34 4.03
CA THR A 66 -0.14 -5.67 5.28
C THR A 66 1.04 -5.03 6.00
N SER A 67 2.22 -5.65 5.96
CA SER A 67 3.45 -5.05 6.52
C SER A 67 3.88 -3.80 5.77
N ASP A 68 3.74 -3.79 4.44
CA ASP A 68 4.06 -2.60 3.64
C ASP A 68 3.03 -1.48 3.86
N ALA A 69 1.76 -1.86 4.05
CA ALA A 69 0.70 -0.93 4.43
C ALA A 69 1.00 -0.27 5.78
N GLU A 70 1.52 -1.00 6.77
CA GLU A 70 1.89 -0.41 8.06
C GLU A 70 2.97 0.67 7.93
N ILE A 71 4.00 0.43 7.11
CA ILE A 71 5.05 1.41 6.83
C ILE A 71 4.45 2.63 6.12
N LEU A 72 3.61 2.41 5.12
CA LEU A 72 2.96 3.48 4.36
C LEU A 72 2.03 4.33 5.25
N VAL A 73 1.22 3.68 6.08
CA VAL A 73 0.32 4.33 7.03
C VAL A 73 1.11 5.14 8.05
N THR A 74 2.20 4.60 8.60
CA THR A 74 3.07 5.34 9.54
C THR A 74 3.59 6.63 8.92
N TYR A 75 4.06 6.57 7.67
CA TYR A 75 4.56 7.74 6.94
C TYR A 75 3.46 8.78 6.71
N VAL A 76 2.30 8.36 6.20
CA VAL A 76 1.20 9.28 5.87
C VAL A 76 0.60 9.88 7.14
N VAL A 77 0.36 9.08 8.18
CA VAL A 77 -0.21 9.58 9.44
C VAL A 77 0.69 10.62 10.08
N GLY A 78 1.99 10.34 10.18
CA GLY A 78 2.96 11.22 10.83
C GLY A 78 3.17 12.56 10.13
N LEU A 79 2.86 12.66 8.83
CA LEU A 79 3.13 13.85 8.03
C LEU A 79 1.88 14.58 7.52
N TYR A 80 0.78 13.85 7.33
CA TYR A 80 -0.42 14.36 6.65
C TYR A 80 -1.71 14.20 7.46
N CYS A 81 -1.77 13.35 8.50
CA CYS A 81 -3.01 13.04 9.23
C CYS A 81 -2.93 13.28 10.74
N PRO A 82 -2.91 14.54 11.21
CA PRO A 82 -2.78 14.83 12.64
C PRO A 82 -3.96 14.34 13.51
N GLY A 83 -5.12 14.03 12.91
CA GLY A 83 -6.30 13.54 13.62
C GLY A 83 -6.53 12.03 13.55
N VAL A 84 -5.67 11.29 12.84
CA VAL A 84 -5.81 9.83 12.67
C VAL A 84 -4.99 9.12 13.73
N THR A 85 -5.60 8.12 14.38
CA THR A 85 -4.99 7.27 15.42
C THR A 85 -5.13 5.78 15.12
#